data_AF-A0A6B2CYF3-F1
#
_entry.id   AF-A0A6B2CYF3-F1
#
_cell.length_a   1.000
_cell.length_b   1.000
_cell.length_c   1.000
_cell.angle_alpha   90.00
_cell.angle_beta   90.00
_cell.angle_gamma   90.00
#
_symmetry.space_group_name_H-M   'P 1'
#
loop_
_entity.id
_entity.type
_entity.pdbx_description
1 polymer ?
#
loop_
_entity_poly.entity_id
_entity_poly.type
_entity_poly.pdbx_seq_one_letter_code
_entity_poly.pdbx_strand_id
1 'polypeptide(L)' 'MFYVYVNKRKQRVLITREKIRDPQWRLAGVHPAAAKALRHGRFIAEVRDYILEWDLLSF' A
#
# COMPACT_ATOMS: atom_id res chain seq x y z
N MET A 1 -10.24 -8.08 1.20
CA MET A 1 -8.77 -8.17 1.07
C MET A 1 -8.19 -6.76 1.00
N PHE A 2 -7.00 -6.58 1.56
CA PHE A 2 -6.24 -5.34 1.55
C PHE A 2 -5.02 -5.53 0.66
N TYR A 3 -4.87 -4.66 -0.32
CA TYR A 3 -3.75 -4.64 -1.26
C TYR A 3 -2.77 -3.57 -0.81
N VAL A 4 -1.49 -3.93 -0.79
CA VAL A 4 -0.38 -3.01 -0.52
C VAL A 4 0.32 -2.77 -1.84
N TYR A 5 0.30 -1.54 -2.32
CA TYR A 5 0.96 -1.11 -3.53
C TYR A 5 2.14 -0.20 -3.21
N VAL A 6 3.14 -0.20 -4.08
CA VAL A 6 4.32 0.66 -3.97
C VAL A 6 4.50 1.41 -5.29
N ASN A 7 4.61 2.73 -5.20
CA ASN A 7 4.95 3.59 -6.31
C ASN A 7 6.32 4.21 -6.06
N LYS A 8 7.33 3.72 -6.77
CA LYS A 8 8.71 4.21 -6.63
C LYS A 8 8.88 5.64 -7.15
N ARG A 9 8.17 5.99 -8.23
CA ARG A 9 8.26 7.33 -8.85
C ARG A 9 7.69 8.41 -7.94
N LYS A 10 6.63 8.09 -7.22
CA LYS A 10 5.98 8.99 -6.26
C LYS A 10 6.49 8.82 -4.82
N GLN A 11 7.43 7.90 -4.58
CA GLN A 11 7.94 7.55 -3.24
C GLN A 11 6.80 7.28 -2.24
N ARG A 12 5.83 6.46 -2.65
CA ARG A 12 4.59 6.21 -1.90
C ARG A 12 4.30 4.73 -1.76
N VAL A 13 3.67 4.39 -0.64
CA VAL A 13 3.07 3.09 -0.36
C VAL A 13 1.58 3.32 -0.18
N LEU A 14 0.75 2.56 -0.86
CA LEU A 14 -0.71 2.69 -0.78
C LEU A 14 -1.32 1.41 -0.25
N ILE A 15 -2.18 1.54 0.76
CA ILE A 15 -3.02 0.45 1.25
C ILE A 15 -4.45 0.75 0.84
N THR A 16 -5.08 -0.19 0.13
CA THR A 16 -6.46 -0.06 -0.36
C THR A 16 -7.19 -1.41 -0.37
N ARG A 17 -8.51 -1.39 -0.41
CA ARG A 17 -9.35 -2.58 -0.65
C ARG A 17 -9.62 -2.82 -2.13
N GLU A 18 -9.29 -1.88 -2.99
CA GLU A 18 -9.51 -1.94 -4.41
C GLU A 18 -8.26 -2.40 -5.17
N LYS A 19 -8.46 -3.04 -6.32
CA LYS A 19 -7.34 -3.38 -7.21
C LYS A 19 -7.04 -2.21 -8.12
N ILE A 20 -5.82 -1.69 -8.04
CA ILE A 20 -5.33 -0.65 -8.92
C ILE A 20 -4.76 -1.28 -10.20
N ARG A 21 -5.13 -0.70 -11.35
CA ARG A 21 -4.65 -1.12 -12.69
C ARG A 21 -3.56 -0.21 -13.26
N ASP A 22 -3.19 0.86 -12.56
CA ASP A 22 -2.14 1.78 -12.98
C ASP A 22 -0.76 1.09 -12.87
N PRO A 23 0.02 1.02 -13.96
CA PRO A 23 1.33 0.35 -13.99
C PRO A 23 2.39 1.03 -13.09
N GLN A 24 2.19 2.28 -12.67
CA GLN A 24 3.09 2.94 -11.72
C GLN A 24 2.97 2.38 -10.30
N TRP A 25 1.85 1.72 -9.98
CA TRP A 25 1.61 1.08 -8.70
C TRP A 25 1.91 -0.42 -8.80
N ARG A 26 2.98 -0.85 -8.15
CA ARG A 26 3.37 -2.27 -8.13
C ARG A 26 2.80 -2.94 -6.88
N LEU A 27 2.08 -4.05 -7.06
CA LEU A 27 1.55 -4.82 -5.94
C LEU A 27 2.70 -5.45 -5.15
N ALA A 28 2.79 -5.09 -3.87
CA ALA A 28 3.79 -5.61 -2.94
C ALA A 28 3.23 -6.73 -2.05
N GLY A 29 1.92 -6.72 -1.76
CA GLY A 29 1.30 -7.81 -1.01
C GLY A 29 -0.22 -7.72 -0.92
N VAL A 30 -0.84 -8.84 -0.55
CA VAL A 30 -2.28 -8.96 -0.33
C VAL A 30 -2.52 -9.58 1.03
N HIS A 31 -3.37 -8.95 1.84
CA HIS A 31 -3.63 -9.37 3.22
C HIS A 31 -5.13 -9.48 3.48
N PRO A 32 -5.60 -10.49 4.23
CA PRO A 32 -7.01 -10.60 4.58
C PRO A 32 -7.42 -9.59 5.67
N ALA A 33 -6.48 -9.13 6.50
CA ALA A 33 -6.74 -8.24 7.64
C ALA A 33 -5.99 -6.91 7.52
N ALA A 34 -6.64 -5.82 7.93
CA ALA A 34 -6.08 -4.46 7.88
C ALA A 34 -4.77 -4.35 8.67
N ALA A 35 -4.70 -4.95 9.86
CA ALA A 35 -3.51 -4.94 10.71
C ALA A 35 -2.27 -5.53 10.03
N LYS A 36 -2.45 -6.61 9.24
CA LYS A 36 -1.35 -7.23 8.48
C LYS A 36 -0.89 -6.33 7.34
N ALA A 37 -1.84 -5.67 6.65
CA ALA A 37 -1.53 -4.69 5.61
C ALA A 37 -0.80 -3.45 6.19
N LEU A 38 -1.27 -2.90 7.33
CA LEU A 38 -0.62 -1.82 8.07
C LEU A 38 0.84 -2.14 8.34
N ARG A 39 1.08 -3.29 8.95
CA ARG A 39 2.43 -3.71 9.32
C ARG A 39 3.33 -3.80 8.09
N HIS A 40 2.82 -4.38 7.00
CA HIS A 40 3.59 -4.52 5.77
C HIS A 40 3.87 -3.17 5.10
N GLY A 41 2.86 -2.31 4.96
CA GLY A 41 3.04 -1.01 4.31
C GLY A 41 3.94 -0.07 5.13
N ARG A 42 3.82 -0.06 6.46
CA ARG A 42 4.73 0.69 7.34
C ARG A 42 6.18 0.24 7.19
N PHE A 43 6.42 -1.06 7.19
CA PHE A 43 7.77 -1.58 6.97
C PHE A 43 8.38 -1.09 5.66
N ILE A 44 7.62 -1.12 4.57
CA ILE A 44 8.10 -0.63 3.27
C ILE A 44 8.35 0.89 3.33
N ALA A 45 7.42 1.64 3.91
CA ALA A 45 7.51 3.09 4.04
C ALA A 45 8.75 3.52 4.83
N GLU A 46 9.01 2.89 5.98
CA GLU A 46 10.17 3.17 6.84
C GLU A 46 11.48 2.82 6.14
N VAL A 47 11.61 1.62 5.55
CA VAL A 47 12.86 1.17 4.92
C VAL A 47 13.20 1.98 3.66
N ARG A 48 12.19 2.52 2.97
CA ARG A 48 12.37 3.25 1.72
C ARG A 48 12.28 4.77 1.86
N ASP A 49 11.98 5.26 3.05
CA ASP A 49 11.64 6.67 3.30
C ASP A 49 10.51 7.15 2.37
N TYR A 50 9.46 6.32 2.26
CA TYR A 50 8.27 6.59 1.43
C TYR A 50 7.10 7.04 2.29
N ILE A 51 6.20 7.82 1.70
CA ILE A 51 4.95 8.22 2.34
C ILE A 51 3.98 7.04 2.33
N LEU A 52 3.53 6.61 3.50
CA LEU A 52 2.44 5.64 3.62
C LEU A 52 1.10 6.36 3.46
N GLU A 53 0.49 6.18 2.30
CA GLU A 53 -0.88 6.58 2.03
C GLU A 53 -1.82 5.45 2.41
N TRP A 54 -2.74 5.77 3.30
CA TRP A 54 -3.85 4.89 3.59
C TRP A 54 -5.11 5.51 3.02
N ASP A 55 -5.64 4.90 1.97
CA ASP A 55 -6.96 5.28 1.48
C ASP A 55 -8.03 4.55 2.32
N LEU A 56 -8.51 5.24 3.36
CA LEU A 56 -9.63 4.78 4.20
C LEU A 56 -10.98 5.19 3.58
N LEU A 57 -11.00 5.95 2.47
CA LEU A 57 -12.18 6.66 1.97
C LEU A 57 -13.22 5.78 1.24
N SER A 58 -13.25 4.48 1.54
CA SER A 58 -14.26 3.56 1.02
C SER A 58 -14.98 2.82 2.15
N PHE A 59 -15.53 3.58 3.09
CA PHE A 59 -16.55 3.12 4.04
C PHE A 59 -17.87 3.83 3.77
#